data_AF-A0A8T0TF02-F1
#
_entry.id   AF-A0A8T0TF02-F1
#
_cell.length_a   1.000
_cell.length_b   1.000
_cell.length_c   1.000
_cell.angle_alpha   90.00
_cell.angle_beta   90.00
_cell.angle_gamma   90.00
#
_symmetry.space_group_name_H-M   'P 1'
#
loop_
_entity.id
_entity.type
_entity.pdbx_description
1 polymer ?
#
loop_
_entity_poly.entity_id
_entity_poly.type
_entity_poly.pdbx_seq_one_letter_code
_entity_poly.pdbx_strand_id
1 'polypeptide(L)'
;MMERYIEMKSKQSEEEIAQLAREKECSQAADYSIKKCVSMLGAMDGTKEEKLKAYSVFKIPENREIFLSACEDDLECALCWLRSEMA
;
A
#
# COMPACT_ATOMS: atom_id res chain seq x y z
N MET A 1 -38.77 2.45 24.03
CA MET A 1 -37.49 2.86 24.66
C MET A 1 -36.36 1.92 24.29
N MET A 2 -36.52 0.60 24.46
CA MET A 2 -35.48 -0.39 24.15
C MET A 2 -35.09 -0.45 22.67
N GLU A 3 -36.06 -0.44 21.75
CA GLU A 3 -35.81 -0.50 20.29
C GLU A 3 -34.94 0.67 19.80
N ARG A 4 -35.28 1.89 20.23
CA ARG A 4 -34.51 3.10 19.89
C ARG A 4 -33.08 3.06 20.43
N TYR A 5 -32.87 2.41 21.58
CA TYR A 5 -31.54 2.22 22.15
C TYR A 5 -30.71 1.20 21.36
N ILE A 6 -31.33 0.10 20.93
CA ILE A 6 -30.69 -0.93 20.09
C ILE A 6 -30.28 -0.33 18.73
N GLU A 7 -31.17 0.43 18.09
CA GLU A 7 -30.90 1.10 16.81
C GLU A 7 -29.75 2.11 16.93
N MET A 8 -29.74 2.92 17.99
CA MET A 8 -28.64 3.86 18.25
C MET A 8 -27.31 3.14 18.44
N LYS A 9 -27.31 1.99 19.15
CA LYS A 9 -26.09 1.19 19.37
C LYS A 9 -25.60 0.51 18.09
N SER A 10 -26.49 0.01 17.25
CA SER A 10 -26.12 -0.56 15.95
C SER A 10 -25.47 0.51 15.07
N LYS A 11 -26.12 1.67 14.94
CA LYS A 11 -25.60 2.78 14.15
C LYS A 11 -24.23 3.26 14.63
N GLN A 12 -24.04 3.38 15.95
CA GLN A 12 -22.74 3.74 16.54
C GLN A 12 -21.66 2.72 16.14
N SER A 13 -21.95 1.42 16.23
CA SER A 13 -20.98 0.38 15.85
C SER A 13 -20.61 0.41 14.36
N GLU A 14 -21.59 0.66 13.49
CA GLU A 14 -21.36 0.77 12.05
C GLU A 14 -20.51 2.00 11.69
N GLU A 15 -20.77 3.13 12.34
CA GLU A 15 -19.98 4.35 12.17
C GLU A 15 -18.54 4.19 12.67
N GLU A 16 -18.33 3.51 13.81
CA GLU A 16 -16.99 3.19 14.34
C GLU A 16 -16.22 2.27 13.40
N ILE A 17 -16.84 1.21 12.87
CA ILE A 17 -16.23 0.31 11.88
C ILE A 17 -15.84 1.09 10.61
N ALA A 18 -16.73 1.96 10.11
CA ALA A 18 -16.47 2.77 8.93
C ALA A 18 -15.38 3.83 9.14
N GLN A 19 -15.24 4.36 10.36
CA GLN A 19 -14.13 5.25 10.71
C GLN A 19 -12.81 4.49 10.76
N LEU A 20 -12.76 3.35 11.45
CA LEU A 20 -11.57 2.50 11.53
C LEU A 20 -11.09 2.04 10.15
N ALA A 21 -12.01 1.67 9.25
CA ALA A 21 -11.66 1.32 7.87
C ALA A 21 -11.00 2.49 7.13
N ARG A 22 -11.58 3.70 7.22
CA ARG A 22 -11.02 4.90 6.59
C ARG A 22 -9.67 5.31 7.18
N GLU A 23 -9.51 5.21 8.49
CA GLU A 23 -8.23 5.50 9.16
C GLU A 23 -7.15 4.51 8.71
N LYS A 24 -7.49 3.22 8.63
CA LYS A 24 -6.58 2.18 8.14
C LYS A 24 -6.17 2.43 6.69
N GLU A 25 -7.12 2.73 5.81
CA GLU A 25 -6.85 3.08 4.41
C GLU A 25 -5.96 4.33 4.29
N CYS A 26 -6.21 5.35 5.12
CA CYS A 26 -5.39 6.57 5.14
C CYS A 26 -3.95 6.29 5.60
N SER A 27 -3.77 5.47 6.64
CA SER A 27 -2.43 5.03 7.08
C SER A 27 -1.72 4.18 6.02
N GLN A 28 -2.41 3.21 5.41
CA GLN A 28 -1.84 2.35 4.37
C GLN A 28 -1.46 3.13 3.11
N ALA A 29 -2.24 4.15 2.74
CA ALA A 29 -1.92 5.01 1.60
C ALA A 29 -0.62 5.79 1.81
N ALA A 30 -0.29 6.17 3.06
CA ALA A 30 0.99 6.78 3.40
C ALA A 30 2.13 5.75 3.35
N ASP A 31 1.88 4.56 3.90
CA ASP A 31 2.85 3.46 3.96
C ASP A 31 3.24 2.92 2.58
N TYR A 32 2.32 2.97 1.61
CA TYR A 32 2.54 2.53 0.22
C TYR A 32 2.66 3.68 -0.79
N SER A 33 3.16 4.83 -0.33
CA SER A 33 3.31 6.00 -1.20
C SER A 33 4.33 5.78 -2.32
N ILE A 34 4.07 6.38 -3.49
CA ILE A 34 5.02 6.38 -4.62
C ILE A 34 6.38 6.95 -4.22
N LYS A 35 6.40 7.95 -3.31
CA LYS A 35 7.62 8.55 -2.78
C LYS A 35 8.48 7.52 -2.05
N LYS A 36 7.87 6.63 -1.25
CA LYS A 36 8.57 5.54 -0.56
C LYS A 36 9.11 4.52 -1.56
N CYS A 37 8.32 4.14 -2.57
CA CYS A 37 8.78 3.25 -3.65
C CYS A 37 10.03 3.79 -4.36
N VAL A 38 10.02 5.07 -4.75
CA VAL A 38 11.16 5.73 -5.41
C VAL A 38 12.38 5.77 -4.48
N SER A 39 12.19 6.05 -3.20
CA SER A 39 13.29 6.04 -2.21
C SER A 39 13.92 4.65 -2.06
N MET A 40 13.10 3.61 -1.93
CA MET A 40 13.55 2.22 -1.80
C MET A 40 14.29 1.76 -3.07
N LEU A 41 13.71 2.01 -4.24
CA LEU A 41 14.34 1.72 -5.53
C LEU A 41 15.65 2.49 -5.74
N GLY A 42 15.76 3.68 -5.15
CA GLY A 42 17.01 4.46 -5.12
C GLY A 42 18.16 3.72 -4.45
N ALA A 43 17.88 3.03 -3.34
CA ALA A 43 18.86 2.27 -2.56
C ALA A 43 19.19 0.88 -3.16
N MET A 44 18.33 0.37 -4.03
CA MET A 44 18.52 -0.94 -4.69
C MET A 44 19.51 -0.88 -5.86
N ASP A 45 20.12 -2.03 -6.17
CA ASP A 45 20.98 -2.18 -7.34
C ASP A 45 20.16 -2.32 -8.64
N GLY A 46 20.57 -1.60 -9.67
CA GLY A 46 19.85 -1.53 -10.94
C GLY A 46 20.28 -0.35 -11.82
N THR A 47 20.19 -0.54 -13.12
CA THR A 47 20.52 0.48 -14.11
C THR A 47 19.53 1.64 -14.08
N LYS A 48 19.94 2.82 -14.57
CA LYS A 48 19.05 3.98 -14.68
C LYS A 48 17.82 3.69 -15.53
N GLU A 49 17.96 2.84 -16.56
CA GLU A 49 16.86 2.45 -17.43
C GLU A 49 15.87 1.53 -16.73
N GLU A 50 16.34 0.51 -15.99
CA GLU A 50 15.48 -0.34 -15.15
C GLU A 50 14.71 0.49 -14.12
N LYS A 51 15.39 1.42 -13.44
CA LYS A 51 14.74 2.28 -12.44
C LYS A 51 13.67 3.18 -13.05
N LEU A 52 13.86 3.63 -14.30
CA LEU A 52 12.89 4.45 -15.01
C LEU A 52 11.67 3.62 -15.45
N LYS A 53 11.87 2.38 -15.90
CA LYS A 53 10.77 1.45 -16.22
C LYS A 53 9.94 1.12 -14.97
N ALA A 54 10.57 0.96 -13.80
CA ALA A 54 9.85 0.70 -12.55
C ALA A 54 8.85 1.81 -12.17
N TYR A 55 9.05 3.05 -12.61
CA TYR A 55 8.11 4.14 -12.33
C TYR A 55 6.74 3.92 -13.01
N SER A 56 6.65 3.18 -14.11
CA SER A 56 5.36 2.83 -14.70
C SER A 56 4.63 1.79 -13.85
N VAL A 57 5.36 0.81 -13.30
CA VAL A 57 4.85 -0.23 -12.40
C VAL A 57 4.23 0.39 -11.15
N PHE A 58 4.88 1.41 -10.57
CA PHE A 58 4.40 2.10 -9.36
C PHE A 58 3.18 3.02 -9.57
N LYS A 59 2.66 3.18 -10.80
CA LYS A 59 1.40 3.92 -11.00
C LYS A 59 0.23 3.18 -10.35
N ILE A 60 0.27 1.85 -10.35
CA ILE A 60 -0.75 0.97 -9.77
C ILE A 60 -0.55 0.94 -8.24
N PRO A 61 -1.58 1.29 -7.42
CA PRO A 61 -1.50 1.23 -5.96
C PRO A 61 -1.09 -0.15 -5.42
N GLU A 62 -1.68 -1.21 -5.96
CA GLU A 62 -1.45 -2.59 -5.55
C GLU A 62 0.02 -2.99 -5.79
N ASN A 63 0.61 -2.53 -6.89
CA ASN A 63 2.02 -2.78 -7.19
C ASN A 63 2.96 -2.08 -6.21
N ARG A 64 2.56 -0.92 -5.67
CA ARG A 64 3.33 -0.22 -4.62
C ARG A 64 3.29 -1.01 -3.32
N GLU A 65 2.13 -1.53 -2.96
CA GLU A 65 1.94 -2.36 -1.77
C GLU A 65 2.74 -3.67 -1.88
N ILE A 66 2.66 -4.39 -3.01
CA ILE A 66 3.43 -5.62 -3.23
C ILE A 66 4.93 -5.33 -3.12
N PHE A 67 5.41 -4.30 -3.83
CA PHE A 67 6.83 -3.94 -3.82
C PHE A 67 7.34 -3.61 -2.41
N LEU A 68 6.64 -2.73 -1.70
CA LEU A 68 7.08 -2.27 -0.38
C LEU A 68 6.94 -3.34 0.69
N SER A 69 5.92 -4.19 0.62
CA SER A 69 5.79 -5.36 1.51
C SER A 69 6.91 -6.36 1.26
N ALA A 70 7.21 -6.66 -0.01
CA ALA A 70 8.35 -7.53 -0.35
C ALA A 70 9.69 -6.94 0.10
N CYS A 71 9.86 -5.61 0.08
CA CYS A 71 11.08 -4.96 0.58
C CYS A 71 11.28 -5.10 2.10
N GLU A 72 10.20 -5.27 2.88
CA GLU A 72 10.28 -5.46 4.34
C GLU A 72 10.83 -6.85 4.69
N ASP A 73 10.54 -7.85 3.85
CA ASP A 73 10.98 -9.24 4.03
C ASP A 73 12.31 -9.53 3.33
N ASP A 74 12.38 -9.32 2.01
CA ASP A 74 13.55 -9.61 1.17
C ASP A 74 13.65 -8.70 -0.06
N LEU A 75 14.67 -7.83 -0.05
CA LEU A 75 14.97 -6.90 -1.14
C LEU A 75 15.27 -7.60 -2.47
N GLU A 76 15.87 -8.79 -2.46
CA GLU A 76 16.18 -9.52 -3.70
C GLU A 76 14.90 -10.07 -4.34
N CYS A 77 13.97 -10.61 -3.54
CA CYS A 77 12.65 -11.00 -4.01
C CYS A 77 11.85 -9.81 -4.57
N ALA A 78 11.88 -8.65 -3.89
CA ALA A 78 11.24 -7.43 -4.38
C ALA A 78 11.79 -6.99 -5.74
N LEU A 79 13.12 -7.07 -5.94
CA LEU A 79 13.77 -6.77 -7.21
C LEU A 79 13.43 -7.79 -8.31
N CYS A 80 13.42 -9.07 -8.00
CA CYS A 80 13.03 -10.13 -8.94
C CYS A 80 11.60 -9.93 -9.43
N TRP A 81 10.67 -9.67 -8.51
CA TRP A 81 9.28 -9.34 -8.84
C TRP A 81 9.18 -8.08 -9.70
N LEU A 82 9.89 -7.00 -9.32
CA LEU A 82 9.85 -5.75 -10.08
C LEU A 82 10.36 -5.94 -11.52
N ARG A 83 11.39 -6.77 -11.70
CA ARG A 83 11.91 -7.12 -13.04
C ARG A 83 10.92 -7.94 -13.86
N SER A 84 10.14 -8.83 -13.25
CA SER A 84 9.11 -9.58 -13.97
C SER A 84 7.95 -8.69 -14.43
N GLU A 85 7.61 -7.64 -13.69
CA GLU A 85 6.56 -6.68 -14.08
C GLU A 85 6.98 -5.75 -15.23
N MET A 86 8.29 -5.61 -15.47
CA MET A 86 8.84 -4.74 -16.53
C MET A 86 9.16 -5.50 -17.83
N ALA A 87 9.07 -6.83 -17.83
CA ALA A 87 9.37 -7.71 -18.96
C ALA A 87 8.23 -7.70 -20.00
#